data_AF-A0A518EUY1-F1
#
_entry.id   AF-A0A518EUY1-F1
#
_cell.length_a   1.000
_cell.length_b   1.000
_cell.length_c   1.000
_cell.angle_alpha   90.00
_cell.angle_beta   90.00
_cell.angle_gamma   90.00
#
_symmetry.space_group_name_H-M   'P 1'
#
loop_
_entity.id
_entity.type
_entity.pdbx_description
1 polymer ?
#
loop_
_entity_poly.entity_id
_entity_poly.type
_entity_poly.pdbx_seq_one_letter_code
_entity_poly.pdbx_strand_id
1 'polypeptide(L)'
;MLATTALLGLLASPAPTTSCTVLLAGHPLAWTVPQDTSAQLRRASELRDASGPDWKSGRYGAAAEKLKEALGIYCAVNAESGDPEGHYRERAITLRALVWNEFRAGESEAALEHYGALFDLSNDHADVLAERQSAYGAVFEHAGRLSTRAKAEAFWESVADIFEAYDDEERLAQLLLDRASSYATLGFLKEARADLAESIVAHGKIDDFDGANWGRNNLAFSYIGTSEWEKALEFLGDALAETRAGRGLAAQSALGYNLLTVASGVAQGGRPGRDVVESLWKIAEAEARDSKPAIVAPERLLVGALRVEVLRVGAARARGAVDRVKVAMPGAPGSLQADLGLHAAKTLLDGGEPRAALDELASLAIDAGPAFPHLRLRQLVLQAAAAAALEDRPDFDRFAEAASEAIASLDHDGTSRSAYEQLAASADAFPESRVGRKVNDEWSQLRRRGQRGGAGGSSLRGSNGPRVDGLAELGSQDPLFLLFAVDGELHVKDLLSGDEVSRPMDWKVRTVGFHGMTMELFGGYVEIVGVNYGSGAAAKGSPAGLVLNDLQNFRPLDASKALFVTRNGATFYGPVVSAPEFRGEVQK
;
A
#
# COMPACT_ATOMS: atom_id res chain seq x y z
N MET A 1 -21.70 -39.10 54.46
CA MET A 1 -21.51 -40.55 54.25
C MET A 1 -21.17 -40.72 52.77
N LEU A 2 -19.88 -40.74 52.43
CA LEU A 2 -19.14 -41.96 52.02
C LEU A 2 -19.83 -42.62 50.81
N ALA A 3 -19.25 -42.68 49.60
CA ALA A 3 -17.89 -43.09 49.33
C ALA A 3 -17.30 -42.47 48.06
N THR A 4 -16.01 -42.16 48.18
CA THR A 4 -15.03 -41.79 47.18
C THR A 4 -14.62 -43.03 46.39
N THR A 5 -14.70 -42.96 45.06
CA THR A 5 -13.96 -43.89 44.17
C THR A 5 -13.23 -43.05 43.13
N ALA A 6 -11.95 -42.81 43.40
CA ALA A 6 -11.02 -42.20 42.47
C ALA A 6 -10.62 -43.26 41.44
N LEU A 7 -11.02 -43.07 40.18
CA LEU A 7 -10.43 -43.77 39.05
C LEU A 7 -9.41 -42.81 38.43
N LEU A 8 -8.13 -43.04 38.72
CA LEU A 8 -7.01 -42.47 37.99
C LEU A 8 -7.02 -43.09 36.57
N GLY A 9 -7.70 -42.42 35.64
CA GLY A 9 -7.47 -42.62 34.22
C GLY A 9 -6.29 -41.74 33.80
N LEU A 10 -5.15 -42.36 33.49
CA LEU A 10 -4.09 -41.70 32.74
C LEU A 10 -4.70 -41.20 31.42
N LEU A 11 -4.89 -39.89 31.30
CA LEU A 11 -4.98 -39.22 30.01
C LEU A 11 -3.56 -39.21 29.43
N ALA A 12 -3.18 -40.31 28.79
CA ALA A 12 -2.16 -40.23 27.77
C ALA A 12 -2.81 -39.49 26.59
N SER A 13 -2.39 -38.25 26.34
CA SER A 13 -2.55 -37.66 25.01
C SER A 13 -2.01 -38.68 23.99
N PRO A 14 -2.71 -38.94 22.88
CA PRO A 14 -2.07 -39.65 21.79
C PRO A 14 -0.86 -38.80 21.39
N ALA A 15 0.35 -39.36 21.57
CA ALA A 15 1.52 -38.81 20.91
C ALA A 15 1.21 -38.78 19.40
N PRO A 16 1.53 -37.69 18.67
CA PRO A 16 1.38 -37.67 17.23
C PRO A 16 2.16 -38.85 16.68
N THR A 17 1.45 -39.83 16.13
CA THR A 17 2.06 -40.93 15.39
C THR A 17 2.84 -40.29 14.24
N THR A 18 4.15 -40.48 14.25
CA THR A 18 5.09 -40.02 13.23
C THR A 18 4.51 -40.21 11.82
N SER A 19 4.17 -39.09 11.17
CA SER A 19 3.38 -38.93 9.94
C SER A 19 4.06 -39.40 8.64
N CYS A 20 4.94 -40.41 8.70
CA CYS A 20 5.51 -41.01 7.48
C CYS A 20 4.70 -42.21 6.97
N THR A 21 3.77 -42.75 7.77
CA THR A 21 3.06 -43.99 7.41
C THR A 21 1.85 -43.74 6.48
N VAL A 22 1.32 -42.52 6.41
CA VAL A 22 0.10 -42.20 5.64
C VAL A 22 0.40 -41.80 4.19
N LEU A 23 1.57 -41.17 3.91
CA LEU A 23 1.94 -40.60 2.61
C LEU A 23 2.24 -41.62 1.47
N LEU A 24 2.17 -42.95 1.72
CA LEU A 24 2.57 -43.97 0.74
C LEU A 24 1.48 -45.00 0.37
N ALA A 25 0.22 -44.73 0.74
CA ALA A 25 -0.89 -45.63 0.37
C ALA A 25 -1.31 -45.45 -1.11
N GLY A 26 -0.58 -46.06 -2.05
CA GLY A 26 -1.07 -46.10 -3.44
C GLY A 26 -0.25 -46.84 -4.51
N HIS A 27 1.07 -46.95 -4.40
CA HIS A 27 1.87 -47.62 -5.43
C HIS A 27 3.04 -48.41 -4.82
N PRO A 28 3.06 -49.76 -4.94
CA PRO A 28 4.26 -50.53 -4.65
C PRO A 28 5.21 -50.35 -5.83
N LEU A 29 5.96 -49.25 -5.85
CA LEU A 29 7.14 -49.18 -6.68
C LEU A 29 8.19 -50.09 -6.04
N ALA A 30 8.61 -51.14 -6.74
CA ALA A 30 9.70 -52.00 -6.32
C ALA A 30 11.03 -51.27 -6.53
N TRP A 31 11.53 -50.59 -5.50
CA TRP A 31 12.85 -49.95 -5.52
C TRP A 31 13.91 -50.94 -5.01
N THR A 32 14.94 -51.20 -5.82
CA THR A 32 16.19 -51.79 -5.32
C THR A 32 16.96 -50.70 -4.57
N VAL A 33 16.90 -50.75 -3.24
CA VAL A 33 17.51 -49.80 -2.31
C VAL A 33 19.04 -49.95 -2.32
N PRO A 34 19.83 -48.90 -2.62
CA PRO A 34 21.27 -48.89 -2.36
C PRO A 34 21.51 -48.96 -0.85
N GLN A 35 22.41 -49.84 -0.36
CA GLN A 35 22.73 -49.96 1.07
C GLN A 35 23.49 -48.76 1.66
N ASP A 36 23.89 -47.77 0.85
CA ASP A 36 24.62 -46.57 1.29
C ASP A 36 23.65 -45.38 1.47
N THR A 37 23.36 -45.02 2.72
CA THR A 37 22.59 -43.83 3.11
C THR A 37 23.11 -42.55 2.43
N SER A 38 24.42 -42.42 2.24
CA SER A 38 25.00 -41.24 1.60
C SER A 38 24.63 -41.16 0.12
N ALA A 39 24.53 -42.31 -0.57
CA ALA A 39 24.09 -42.36 -1.96
C ALA A 39 22.59 -42.04 -2.09
N GLN A 40 21.77 -42.51 -1.15
CA GLN A 40 20.35 -42.19 -1.09
C GLN A 40 20.12 -40.68 -0.91
N LEU A 41 20.80 -40.06 0.07
CA LEU A 41 20.67 -38.62 0.32
C LEU A 41 21.16 -37.77 -0.85
N ARG A 42 22.26 -38.16 -1.52
CA ARG A 42 22.70 -37.51 -2.77
C ARG A 42 21.62 -37.58 -3.84
N ARG A 43 21.03 -38.75 -4.05
CA ARG A 43 19.94 -38.95 -5.01
C ARG A 43 18.72 -38.07 -4.68
N ALA A 44 18.33 -37.97 -3.42
CA ALA A 44 17.22 -37.11 -3.00
C ALA A 44 17.50 -35.62 -3.31
N SER A 45 18.72 -35.15 -3.07
CA SER A 45 19.13 -33.79 -3.46
C SER A 45 19.11 -33.59 -4.97
N GLU A 46 19.64 -34.53 -5.75
CA GLU A 46 19.65 -34.46 -7.22
C GLU A 46 18.24 -34.39 -7.80
N LEU A 47 17.30 -35.15 -7.23
CA LEU A 47 15.89 -35.11 -7.62
C LEU A 47 15.24 -33.75 -7.33
N ARG A 48 15.49 -33.20 -6.14
CA ARG A 48 15.00 -31.87 -5.77
C ARG A 48 15.55 -30.81 -6.72
N ASP A 49 16.84 -30.85 -7.03
CA ASP A 49 17.48 -29.89 -7.93
C ASP A 49 16.97 -30.05 -9.38
N ALA A 50 16.72 -31.29 -9.82
CA ALA A 50 16.15 -31.61 -11.12
C ALA A 50 14.67 -31.20 -11.26
N SER A 51 13.96 -30.90 -10.15
CA SER A 51 12.60 -30.34 -10.22
C SER A 51 12.59 -28.87 -10.67
N GLY A 52 13.68 -28.12 -10.44
CA GLY A 52 13.78 -26.70 -10.78
C GLY A 52 13.58 -26.40 -12.28
N PRO A 53 14.25 -27.11 -13.21
CA PRO A 53 14.01 -26.94 -14.64
C PRO A 53 12.57 -27.23 -15.08
N ASP A 54 11.89 -28.20 -14.46
CA ASP A 54 10.49 -28.50 -14.75
C ASP A 54 9.56 -27.38 -14.26
N TRP A 55 9.77 -26.89 -13.04
CA TRP A 55 9.05 -25.73 -12.50
C TRP A 55 9.21 -24.50 -13.40
N LYS A 56 10.44 -24.17 -13.82
CA LYS A 56 10.72 -23.04 -14.74
C LYS A 56 10.06 -23.20 -16.10
N SER A 57 9.82 -24.44 -16.53
CA SER A 57 9.16 -24.76 -17.79
C SER A 57 7.64 -24.91 -17.67
N GLY A 58 7.06 -24.64 -16.49
CA GLY A 58 5.63 -24.82 -16.22
C GLY A 58 5.16 -26.28 -16.11
N ARG A 59 6.09 -27.25 -16.05
CA ARG A 59 5.78 -28.68 -15.89
C ARG A 59 5.65 -29.03 -14.40
N TYR A 60 4.72 -28.38 -13.72
CA TYR A 60 4.61 -28.46 -12.26
C TYR A 60 4.31 -29.88 -11.75
N GLY A 61 3.46 -30.65 -12.45
CA GLY A 61 3.23 -32.06 -12.09
C GLY A 61 4.51 -32.91 -12.18
N ALA A 62 5.32 -32.74 -13.23
CA ALA A 62 6.58 -33.48 -13.38
C ALA A 62 7.64 -33.07 -12.34
N ALA A 63 7.62 -31.81 -11.92
CA ALA A 63 8.44 -31.32 -10.80
C ALA A 63 7.97 -31.93 -9.47
N ALA A 64 6.65 -31.96 -9.22
CA ALA A 64 6.06 -32.56 -8.02
C ALA A 64 6.43 -34.05 -7.89
N GLU A 65 6.35 -34.84 -8.96
CA GLU A 65 6.71 -36.27 -8.91
C GLU A 65 8.17 -36.50 -8.48
N LYS A 66 9.12 -35.67 -8.96
CA LYS A 66 10.52 -35.74 -8.51
C LYS A 66 10.67 -35.37 -7.04
N LEU A 67 9.91 -34.39 -6.58
CA LEU A 67 9.92 -33.94 -5.20
C LEU A 67 9.31 -34.99 -4.26
N LYS A 68 8.26 -35.72 -4.69
CA LYS A 68 7.69 -36.85 -3.95
C LYS A 68 8.72 -37.98 -3.81
N GLU A 69 9.44 -38.31 -4.89
CA GLU A 69 10.53 -39.29 -4.84
C GLU A 69 11.63 -38.86 -3.86
N ALA A 70 12.05 -37.58 -3.91
CA ALA A 70 13.03 -37.03 -2.97
C ALA A 70 12.56 -37.09 -1.51
N LEU A 71 11.31 -36.68 -1.25
CA LEU A 71 10.71 -36.71 0.08
C LEU A 71 10.63 -38.13 0.63
N GLY A 72 10.21 -39.09 -0.19
CA GLY A 72 10.17 -40.50 0.17
C GLY A 72 11.52 -41.04 0.62
N ILE A 73 12.61 -40.65 -0.05
CA ILE A 73 13.97 -41.03 0.35
C ILE A 73 14.35 -40.42 1.71
N TYR A 74 14.13 -39.12 1.92
CA TYR A 74 14.45 -38.49 3.22
C TYR A 74 13.67 -39.15 4.36
N CYS A 75 12.38 -39.44 4.15
CA CYS A 75 11.54 -40.11 5.14
C CYS A 75 12.00 -41.55 5.42
N ALA A 76 12.39 -42.32 4.38
CA ALA A 76 12.89 -43.68 4.54
C ALA A 76 14.21 -43.70 5.33
N VAL A 77 15.15 -42.80 5.02
CA VAL A 77 16.43 -42.69 5.74
C VAL A 77 16.21 -42.40 7.23
N ASN A 78 15.30 -41.49 7.56
CA ASN A 78 14.97 -41.19 8.96
C ASN A 78 14.32 -42.37 9.69
N ALA A 79 13.42 -43.08 9.01
CA ALA A 79 12.77 -44.25 9.58
C ALA A 79 13.79 -45.35 9.88
N GLU A 80 14.77 -45.56 8.99
CA GLU A 80 15.86 -46.52 9.18
C GLU A 80 16.84 -46.11 10.28
N SER A 81 17.14 -44.81 10.41
CA SER A 81 18.03 -44.30 11.46
C SER A 81 17.37 -44.26 12.84
N GLY A 82 16.04 -44.30 12.90
CA GLY A 82 15.28 -44.08 14.13
C GLY A 82 15.31 -42.63 14.61
N ASP A 83 15.75 -41.69 13.77
CA ASP A 83 15.79 -40.25 14.05
C ASP A 83 14.63 -39.54 13.33
N PRO A 84 13.49 -39.33 14.01
CA PRO A 84 12.34 -38.66 13.41
C PRO A 84 12.61 -37.20 13.04
N GLU A 85 13.64 -36.58 13.63
CA GLU A 85 14.09 -35.20 13.37
C GLU A 85 15.17 -35.12 12.30
N GLY A 86 15.70 -36.26 11.83
CA GLY A 86 16.71 -36.30 10.77
C GLY A 86 16.30 -35.50 9.54
N HIS A 87 17.24 -34.84 8.87
CA HIS A 87 17.00 -34.15 7.59
C HIS A 87 15.76 -33.22 7.57
N TYR A 88 15.37 -32.64 8.72
CA TYR A 88 14.13 -31.85 8.83
C TYR A 88 14.15 -30.67 7.86
N ARG A 89 15.31 -30.05 7.65
CA ARG A 89 15.48 -28.92 6.75
C ARG A 89 15.22 -29.31 5.31
N GLU A 90 15.82 -30.42 4.86
CA GLU A 90 15.63 -30.93 3.51
C GLU A 90 14.18 -31.34 3.27
N ARG A 91 13.53 -31.98 4.25
CA ARG A 91 12.10 -32.32 4.19
C ARG A 91 11.24 -31.07 4.12
N ALA A 92 11.49 -30.05 4.94
CA ALA A 92 10.73 -28.80 4.93
C ALA A 92 10.83 -28.07 3.57
N ILE A 93 12.04 -27.94 3.02
CA ILE A 93 12.27 -27.32 1.71
C ILE A 93 11.53 -28.09 0.60
N THR A 94 11.55 -29.43 0.68
CA THR A 94 10.93 -30.32 -0.30
C THR A 94 9.40 -30.28 -0.22
N LEU A 95 8.83 -30.33 1.00
CA LEU A 95 7.41 -30.17 1.26
C LEU A 95 6.90 -28.80 0.78
N ARG A 96 7.58 -27.70 1.15
CA ARG A 96 7.20 -26.38 0.64
C ARG A 96 7.24 -26.32 -0.90
N ALA A 97 8.23 -26.97 -1.53
CA ALA A 97 8.28 -27.05 -2.98
C ALA A 97 7.14 -27.90 -3.58
N LEU A 98 6.71 -28.97 -2.92
CA LEU A 98 5.55 -29.77 -3.32
C LEU A 98 4.28 -28.95 -3.30
N VAL A 99 4.00 -28.26 -2.19
CA VAL A 99 2.83 -27.38 -2.04
C VAL A 99 2.73 -26.40 -3.21
N TRP A 100 3.83 -25.72 -3.54
CA TRP A 100 3.89 -24.79 -4.68
C TRP A 100 3.61 -25.46 -6.03
N ASN A 101 4.21 -26.63 -6.29
CA ASN A 101 4.05 -27.32 -7.58
C ASN A 101 2.66 -27.94 -7.74
N GLU A 102 2.12 -28.55 -6.69
CA GLU A 102 0.82 -29.22 -6.71
C GLU A 102 -0.32 -28.21 -6.87
N PHE A 103 -0.28 -27.08 -6.14
CA PHE A 103 -1.25 -26.01 -6.37
C PHE A 103 -1.20 -25.43 -7.79
N ARG A 104 0.00 -25.33 -8.38
CA ARG A 104 0.15 -24.86 -9.77
C ARG A 104 -0.24 -25.93 -10.80
N ALA A 105 -0.15 -27.21 -10.45
CA ALA A 105 -0.65 -28.33 -11.25
C ALA A 105 -2.18 -28.51 -11.15
N GLY A 106 -2.81 -27.97 -10.11
CA GLY A 106 -4.25 -28.09 -9.84
C GLY A 106 -4.63 -29.18 -8.84
N GLU A 107 -3.65 -29.78 -8.17
CA GLU A 107 -3.80 -30.88 -7.21
C GLU A 107 -3.96 -30.32 -5.78
N SER A 108 -5.07 -29.62 -5.52
CA SER A 108 -5.27 -28.86 -4.27
C SER A 108 -5.30 -29.72 -3.02
N GLU A 109 -5.90 -30.91 -3.08
CA GLU A 109 -6.00 -31.82 -1.93
C GLU A 109 -4.61 -32.33 -1.52
N ALA A 110 -3.81 -32.80 -2.49
CA ALA A 110 -2.43 -33.23 -2.26
C ALA A 110 -1.55 -32.07 -1.73
N ALA A 111 -1.73 -30.86 -2.27
CA ALA A 111 -0.99 -29.70 -1.80
C ALA A 111 -1.31 -29.37 -0.33
N LEU A 112 -2.57 -29.49 0.09
CA LEU A 112 -2.97 -29.28 1.48
C LEU A 112 -2.49 -30.41 2.41
N GLU A 113 -2.46 -31.65 1.94
CA GLU A 113 -1.84 -32.76 2.68
C GLU A 113 -0.36 -32.48 2.95
N HIS A 114 0.41 -32.10 1.93
CA HIS A 114 1.82 -31.73 2.11
C HIS A 114 2.02 -30.43 2.92
N TYR A 115 1.06 -29.51 2.87
CA TYR A 115 1.07 -28.33 3.73
C TYR A 115 0.86 -28.72 5.20
N GLY A 116 -0.09 -29.60 5.49
CA GLY A 116 -0.29 -30.18 6.83
C GLY A 116 0.94 -30.96 7.31
N ALA A 117 1.60 -31.71 6.43
CA ALA A 117 2.83 -32.43 6.76
C ALA A 117 4.01 -31.51 7.13
N LEU A 118 3.99 -30.22 6.74
CA LEU A 118 4.96 -29.26 7.27
C LEU A 118 4.73 -28.99 8.76
N PHE A 119 3.49 -29.03 9.24
CA PHE A 119 3.12 -28.84 10.65
C PHE A 119 3.51 -30.03 11.52
N ASP A 120 3.60 -31.23 10.95
CA ASP A 120 4.13 -32.42 11.61
C ASP A 120 5.64 -32.33 11.95
N LEU A 121 6.38 -31.42 11.29
CA LEU A 121 7.80 -31.17 11.62
C LEU A 121 7.92 -30.32 12.90
N SER A 122 9.03 -30.42 13.63
CA SER A 122 9.19 -29.64 14.88
C SER A 122 9.15 -28.12 14.67
N ASN A 123 8.44 -27.43 15.58
CA ASN A 123 8.36 -25.97 15.68
C ASN A 123 9.66 -25.32 16.19
N ASP A 124 10.60 -26.09 16.73
CA ASP A 124 11.83 -25.58 17.32
C ASP A 124 12.83 -25.09 16.27
N HIS A 125 12.60 -25.40 14.99
CA HIS A 125 13.48 -25.07 13.89
C HIS A 125 12.99 -23.84 13.13
N ALA A 126 13.73 -22.74 13.25
CA ALA A 126 13.43 -21.50 12.52
C ALA A 126 13.34 -21.70 10.99
N ASP A 127 14.14 -22.63 10.43
CA ASP A 127 14.07 -23.00 9.01
C ASP A 127 12.70 -23.60 8.64
N VAL A 128 12.13 -24.46 9.49
CA VAL A 128 10.80 -25.07 9.24
C VAL A 128 9.71 -24.01 9.27
N LEU A 129 9.76 -23.08 10.24
CA LEU A 129 8.81 -21.96 10.32
C LEU A 129 8.88 -21.07 9.07
N ALA A 130 10.08 -20.82 8.55
CA ALA A 130 10.27 -20.06 7.31
C ALA A 130 9.67 -20.80 6.09
N GLU A 131 9.88 -22.11 5.97
CA GLU A 131 9.30 -22.91 4.89
C GLU A 131 7.76 -22.99 4.99
N ARG A 132 7.19 -23.09 6.20
CA ARG A 132 5.73 -23.02 6.40
C ARG A 132 5.15 -21.69 5.97
N GLN A 133 5.79 -20.58 6.36
CA GLN A 133 5.40 -19.25 5.94
C GLN A 133 5.45 -19.12 4.40
N SER A 134 6.50 -19.66 3.77
CA SER A 134 6.62 -19.66 2.31
C SER A 134 5.55 -20.52 1.63
N ALA A 135 5.22 -21.68 2.19
CA ALA A 135 4.18 -22.57 1.68
C ALA A 135 2.77 -21.96 1.83
N TYR A 136 2.52 -21.19 2.90
CA TYR A 136 1.29 -20.43 3.06
C TYR A 136 1.08 -19.40 1.93
N GLY A 137 2.16 -18.83 1.40
CA GLY A 137 2.09 -18.01 0.19
C GLY A 137 1.48 -18.74 -1.01
N ALA A 138 1.76 -20.04 -1.16
CA ALA A 138 1.18 -20.88 -2.22
C ALA A 138 -0.31 -21.18 -1.98
N VAL A 139 -0.69 -21.43 -0.72
CA VAL A 139 -2.10 -21.59 -0.28
C VAL A 139 -2.89 -20.36 -0.69
N PHE A 140 -2.35 -19.17 -0.38
CA PHE A 140 -3.01 -17.91 -0.68
C PHE A 140 -3.06 -17.60 -2.19
N GLU A 141 -1.99 -17.84 -2.95
CA GLU A 141 -2.01 -17.70 -4.43
C GLU A 141 -3.01 -18.67 -5.06
N HIS A 142 -3.18 -19.87 -4.51
CA HIS A 142 -4.19 -20.80 -4.97
C HIS A 142 -5.61 -20.29 -4.70
N ALA A 143 -5.90 -19.82 -3.49
CA ALA A 143 -7.19 -19.25 -3.13
C ALA A 143 -7.61 -18.11 -4.09
N GLY A 144 -6.67 -17.23 -4.45
CA GLY A 144 -6.92 -16.13 -5.39
C GLY A 144 -7.25 -16.56 -6.82
N ARG A 145 -6.99 -17.82 -7.19
CA ARG A 145 -7.36 -18.39 -8.52
C ARG A 145 -8.71 -19.10 -8.51
N LEU A 146 -9.31 -19.31 -7.34
CA LEU A 146 -10.62 -19.94 -7.24
C LEU A 146 -11.68 -19.01 -7.82
N SER A 147 -12.53 -19.55 -8.70
CA SER A 147 -13.46 -18.74 -9.50
C SER A 147 -14.88 -18.66 -8.94
N THR A 148 -15.18 -19.39 -7.86
CA THR A 148 -16.52 -19.40 -7.25
C THR A 148 -16.42 -19.37 -5.74
N ARG A 149 -17.45 -18.81 -5.11
CA ARG A 149 -17.59 -18.79 -3.64
C ARG A 149 -17.45 -20.17 -3.02
N ALA A 150 -18.23 -21.13 -3.51
CA ALA A 150 -18.28 -22.47 -2.92
C ALA A 150 -16.91 -23.17 -2.93
N LYS A 151 -16.11 -22.93 -3.98
CA LYS A 151 -14.73 -23.45 -4.03
C LYS A 151 -13.81 -22.74 -3.05
N ALA A 152 -13.90 -21.41 -2.95
CA ALA A 152 -13.13 -20.64 -1.99
C ALA A 152 -13.48 -21.01 -0.54
N GLU A 153 -14.76 -21.18 -0.24
CA GLU A 153 -15.27 -21.58 1.08
C GLU A 153 -14.75 -22.96 1.48
N ALA A 154 -14.97 -23.99 0.65
CA ALA A 154 -14.46 -25.33 0.91
C ALA A 154 -12.92 -25.36 1.05
N PHE A 155 -12.21 -24.58 0.23
CA PHE A 155 -10.75 -24.49 0.32
C PHE A 155 -10.30 -23.88 1.65
N TRP A 156 -10.89 -22.76 2.06
CA TRP A 156 -10.53 -22.10 3.31
C TRP A 156 -10.97 -22.89 4.54
N GLU A 157 -12.05 -23.67 4.47
CA GLU A 157 -12.42 -24.65 5.50
C GLU A 157 -11.34 -25.71 5.66
N SER A 158 -10.85 -26.32 4.57
CA SER A 158 -9.76 -27.30 4.66
C SER A 158 -8.45 -26.71 5.21
N VAL A 159 -8.17 -25.43 4.94
CA VAL A 159 -7.00 -24.75 5.53
C VAL A 159 -7.24 -24.49 7.03
N ALA A 160 -8.47 -24.13 7.43
CA ALA A 160 -8.83 -23.94 8.83
C ALA A 160 -8.69 -25.24 9.62
N ASP A 161 -9.15 -26.37 9.07
CA ASP A 161 -8.99 -27.70 9.68
C ASP A 161 -7.52 -28.01 10.02
N ILE A 162 -6.59 -27.60 9.15
CA ILE A 162 -5.15 -27.72 9.42
C ILE A 162 -4.77 -26.85 10.62
N PHE A 163 -5.11 -25.57 10.64
CA PHE A 163 -4.71 -24.68 11.75
C PHE A 163 -5.38 -25.06 13.08
N GLU A 164 -6.63 -25.53 13.06
CA GLU A 164 -7.32 -26.06 14.24
C GLU A 164 -6.65 -27.33 14.77
N ALA A 165 -6.21 -28.24 13.90
CA ALA A 165 -5.53 -29.48 14.32
C ALA A 165 -4.22 -29.23 15.07
N TYR A 166 -3.61 -28.05 14.90
CA TYR A 166 -2.35 -27.66 15.55
C TYR A 166 -2.51 -26.51 16.56
N ASP A 167 -3.76 -26.15 16.93
CA ASP A 167 -4.06 -25.05 17.85
C ASP A 167 -3.37 -23.71 17.45
N ASP A 168 -3.24 -23.44 16.14
CA ASP A 168 -2.52 -22.26 15.63
C ASP A 168 -3.46 -21.04 15.54
N GLU A 169 -3.70 -20.42 16.70
CA GLU A 169 -4.58 -19.25 16.83
C GLU A 169 -4.15 -18.05 15.98
N GLU A 170 -2.83 -17.83 15.79
CA GLU A 170 -2.30 -16.75 14.95
C GLU A 170 -2.69 -16.98 13.48
N ARG A 171 -2.54 -18.23 13.00
CA ARG A 171 -2.92 -18.58 11.62
C ARG A 171 -4.42 -18.58 11.41
N LEU A 172 -5.22 -18.96 12.40
CA LEU A 172 -6.67 -18.84 12.32
C LEU A 172 -7.12 -17.37 12.20
N ALA A 173 -6.51 -16.46 12.96
CA ALA A 173 -6.80 -15.04 12.85
C ALA A 173 -6.41 -14.46 11.47
N GLN A 174 -5.25 -14.88 10.95
CA GLN A 174 -4.77 -14.49 9.62
C GLN A 174 -5.61 -15.11 8.48
N LEU A 175 -6.11 -16.33 8.65
CA LEU A 175 -7.00 -17.01 7.70
C LEU A 175 -8.26 -16.19 7.45
N LEU A 176 -8.86 -15.63 8.50
CA LEU A 176 -10.03 -14.75 8.36
C LEU A 176 -9.73 -13.53 7.48
N LEU A 177 -8.56 -12.91 7.66
CA LEU A 177 -8.13 -11.77 6.84
C LEU A 177 -7.96 -12.15 5.36
N ASP A 178 -7.38 -13.32 5.09
CA ASP A 178 -7.06 -13.80 3.74
C ASP A 178 -8.29 -14.37 3.02
N ARG A 179 -9.19 -15.03 3.75
CA ARG A 179 -10.50 -15.45 3.27
C ARG A 179 -11.36 -14.25 2.90
N ALA A 180 -11.36 -13.20 3.73
CA ALA A 180 -12.04 -11.96 3.39
C ALA A 180 -11.54 -11.34 2.09
N SER A 181 -10.22 -11.31 1.87
CA SER A 181 -9.62 -10.85 0.62
C SER A 181 -10.11 -11.67 -0.57
N SER A 182 -10.18 -13.00 -0.42
CA SER A 182 -10.70 -13.90 -1.46
C SER A 182 -12.17 -13.61 -1.79
N TYR A 183 -13.01 -13.44 -0.78
CA TYR A 183 -14.42 -13.09 -0.96
C TYR A 183 -14.60 -11.73 -1.61
N ALA A 184 -13.80 -10.73 -1.24
CA ALA A 184 -13.87 -9.42 -1.85
C ALA A 184 -13.50 -9.45 -3.35
N THR A 185 -12.44 -10.18 -3.74
CA THR A 185 -12.07 -10.36 -5.16
C THR A 185 -13.18 -11.03 -5.97
N LEU A 186 -13.95 -11.92 -5.33
CA LEU A 186 -15.11 -12.58 -5.93
C LEU A 186 -16.41 -11.75 -5.90
N GLY A 187 -16.39 -10.55 -5.30
CA GLY A 187 -17.54 -9.65 -5.19
C GLY A 187 -18.49 -9.92 -4.01
N PHE A 188 -18.12 -10.82 -3.09
CA PHE A 188 -18.91 -11.15 -1.88
C PHE A 188 -18.56 -10.23 -0.72
N LEU A 189 -18.87 -8.93 -0.87
CA LEU A 189 -18.46 -7.89 0.08
C LEU A 189 -19.07 -8.07 1.48
N LYS A 190 -20.27 -8.64 1.61
CA LYS A 190 -20.90 -8.84 2.93
C LYS A 190 -20.13 -9.84 3.77
N GLU A 191 -19.75 -10.96 3.15
CA GLU A 191 -18.96 -12.03 3.76
C GLU A 191 -17.53 -11.54 4.04
N ALA A 192 -16.91 -10.84 3.09
CA ALA A 192 -15.60 -10.24 3.31
C ALA A 192 -15.59 -9.31 4.53
N ARG A 193 -16.62 -8.46 4.69
CA ARG A 193 -16.73 -7.57 5.86
C ARG A 193 -16.95 -8.34 7.17
N ALA A 194 -17.71 -9.43 7.14
CA ALA A 194 -17.93 -10.27 8.31
C ALA A 194 -16.62 -10.92 8.77
N ASP A 195 -15.87 -11.50 7.84
CA ASP A 195 -14.56 -12.12 8.11
C ASP A 195 -13.54 -11.08 8.60
N LEU A 196 -13.52 -9.87 8.03
CA LEU A 196 -12.65 -8.79 8.51
C LEU A 196 -12.98 -8.38 9.94
N ALA A 197 -14.27 -8.25 10.27
CA ALA A 197 -14.71 -7.92 11.62
C ALA A 197 -14.32 -9.02 12.62
N GLU A 198 -14.49 -10.29 12.24
CA GLU A 198 -14.07 -11.43 13.05
C GLU A 198 -12.54 -11.49 13.21
N SER A 199 -11.79 -11.24 12.14
CA SER A 199 -10.33 -11.18 12.15
C SER A 199 -9.79 -10.13 13.12
N ILE A 200 -10.39 -8.93 13.16
CA ILE A 200 -10.01 -7.88 14.12
C ILE A 200 -10.17 -8.38 15.56
N VAL A 201 -11.28 -9.08 15.85
CA VAL A 201 -11.54 -9.64 17.18
C VAL A 201 -10.56 -10.77 17.49
N ALA A 202 -10.29 -11.67 16.54
CA ALA A 202 -9.37 -12.79 16.71
C ALA A 202 -7.94 -12.31 16.98
N HIS A 203 -7.41 -11.40 16.17
CA HIS A 203 -6.12 -10.77 16.40
C HIS A 203 -6.05 -10.01 17.73
N GLY A 204 -7.14 -9.38 18.15
CA GLY A 204 -7.23 -8.72 19.46
C GLY A 204 -7.13 -9.68 20.65
N LYS A 205 -7.59 -10.94 20.53
CA LYS A 205 -7.49 -11.94 21.61
C LYS A 205 -6.06 -12.42 21.85
N ILE A 206 -5.22 -12.37 20.81
CA ILE A 206 -3.82 -12.81 20.84
C ILE A 206 -2.84 -11.63 20.88
N ASP A 207 -3.33 -10.41 21.15
CA ASP A 207 -2.55 -9.17 21.18
C ASP A 207 -1.76 -8.88 19.86
N ASP A 208 -2.24 -9.39 18.72
CA ASP A 208 -1.68 -9.09 17.39
C ASP A 208 -2.26 -7.78 16.84
N PHE A 209 -1.71 -6.67 17.29
CA PHE A 209 -2.14 -5.35 16.84
C PHE A 209 -1.86 -5.08 15.35
N ASP A 210 -0.86 -5.75 14.75
CA ASP A 210 -0.58 -5.62 13.32
C ASP A 210 -1.70 -6.25 12.49
N GLY A 211 -2.08 -7.48 12.81
CA GLY A 211 -3.21 -8.16 12.17
C GLY A 211 -4.53 -7.42 12.39
N ALA A 212 -4.79 -6.93 13.60
CA ALA A 212 -6.00 -6.16 13.90
C ALA A 212 -6.07 -4.84 13.11
N ASN A 213 -4.96 -4.11 12.95
CA ASN A 213 -4.93 -2.88 12.16
C ASN A 213 -5.04 -3.13 10.66
N TRP A 214 -4.49 -4.24 10.15
CA TRP A 214 -4.74 -4.68 8.78
C TRP A 214 -6.22 -5.00 8.55
N GLY A 215 -6.86 -5.71 9.47
CA GLY A 215 -8.31 -5.97 9.44
C GLY A 215 -9.12 -4.67 9.39
N ARG A 216 -8.84 -3.70 10.28
CA ARG A 216 -9.49 -2.39 10.28
C ARG A 216 -9.28 -1.63 8.98
N ASN A 217 -8.04 -1.58 8.48
CA ASN A 217 -7.70 -0.93 7.22
C ASN A 217 -8.48 -1.52 6.04
N ASN A 218 -8.53 -2.86 5.94
CA ASN A 218 -9.22 -3.54 4.85
C ASN A 218 -10.74 -3.41 4.97
N LEU A 219 -11.27 -3.35 6.19
CA LEU A 219 -12.68 -3.08 6.42
C LEU A 219 -13.05 -1.65 6.01
N ALA A 220 -12.22 -0.67 6.36
CA ALA A 220 -12.37 0.69 5.88
C ALA A 220 -12.31 0.77 4.36
N PHE A 221 -11.36 0.09 3.73
CA PHE A 221 -11.24 0.03 2.28
C PHE A 221 -12.49 -0.56 1.61
N SER A 222 -13.08 -1.60 2.20
CA SER A 222 -14.36 -2.14 1.73
C SER A 222 -15.48 -1.10 1.77
N TYR A 223 -15.52 -0.24 2.79
CA TYR A 223 -16.49 0.86 2.88
C TYR A 223 -16.20 2.03 1.94
N ILE A 224 -14.92 2.33 1.68
CA ILE A 224 -14.49 3.28 0.64
C ILE A 224 -15.06 2.85 -0.72
N GLY A 225 -14.98 1.56 -1.05
CA GLY A 225 -15.48 1.01 -2.31
C GLY A 225 -16.99 1.17 -2.51
N THR A 226 -17.77 1.36 -1.44
CA THR A 226 -19.23 1.60 -1.49
C THR A 226 -19.60 3.03 -1.09
N SER A 227 -18.63 3.95 -1.00
CA SER A 227 -18.82 5.35 -0.58
C SER A 227 -19.47 5.51 0.81
N GLU A 228 -19.34 4.50 1.69
CA GLU A 228 -19.78 4.54 3.09
C GLU A 228 -18.71 5.25 3.96
N TRP A 229 -18.45 6.52 3.66
CA TRP A 229 -17.30 7.28 4.18
C TRP A 229 -17.22 7.36 5.71
N GLU A 230 -18.36 7.48 6.38
CA GLU A 230 -18.42 7.58 7.84
C GLU A 230 -17.86 6.33 8.52
N LYS A 231 -18.29 5.13 8.06
CA LYS A 231 -17.78 3.85 8.55
C LYS A 231 -16.31 3.67 8.20
N ALA A 232 -15.88 4.09 7.00
CA ALA A 232 -14.47 4.03 6.63
C ALA A 232 -13.61 4.87 7.60
N LEU A 233 -14.06 6.07 7.97
CA LEU A 233 -13.34 6.95 8.90
C LEU A 233 -13.33 6.43 10.33
N GLU A 234 -14.38 5.74 10.77
CA GLU A 234 -14.41 5.05 12.07
C GLU A 234 -13.26 4.04 12.17
N PHE A 235 -13.18 3.08 11.23
CA PHE A 235 -12.15 2.06 11.25
C PHE A 235 -10.73 2.61 11.03
N LEU A 236 -10.56 3.60 10.14
CA LEU A 236 -9.26 4.26 9.95
C LEU A 236 -8.84 5.05 11.18
N GLY A 237 -9.77 5.75 11.83
CA GLY A 237 -9.52 6.51 13.05
C GLY A 237 -9.07 5.62 14.20
N ASP A 238 -9.72 4.47 14.39
CA ASP A 238 -9.36 3.48 15.41
C ASP A 238 -7.96 2.90 15.16
N ALA A 239 -7.69 2.47 13.92
CA ALA A 239 -6.38 1.92 13.57
C ALA A 239 -5.25 2.97 13.69
N LEU A 240 -5.53 4.23 13.36
CA LEU A 240 -4.60 5.34 13.51
C LEU A 240 -4.28 5.61 14.98
N ALA A 241 -5.29 5.56 15.86
CA ALA A 241 -5.11 5.72 17.30
C ALA A 241 -4.19 4.62 17.89
N GLU A 242 -4.40 3.37 17.48
CA GLU A 242 -3.54 2.24 17.86
C GLU A 242 -2.11 2.40 17.35
N THR A 243 -1.96 2.77 16.07
CA THR A 243 -0.64 3.04 15.45
C THR A 243 0.12 4.14 16.19
N ARG A 244 -0.57 5.20 16.60
CA ARG A 244 0.00 6.27 17.43
C ARG A 244 0.37 5.81 18.82
N ALA A 245 -0.36 4.86 19.40
CA ALA A 245 0.02 4.22 20.65
C ALA A 245 1.26 3.32 20.52
N GLY A 246 1.83 3.18 19.32
CA GLY A 246 3.02 2.36 19.04
C GLY A 246 2.68 0.91 18.75
N ARG A 247 1.42 0.59 18.46
CA ARG A 247 0.91 -0.75 18.20
C ARG A 247 0.43 -0.89 16.77
N GLY A 248 0.64 -2.04 16.13
CA GLY A 248 0.10 -2.28 14.80
C GLY A 248 0.72 -1.40 13.71
N LEU A 249 2.04 -1.18 13.78
CA LEU A 249 2.79 -0.28 12.90
C LEU A 249 2.87 -0.79 11.45
N ALA A 250 2.67 -2.08 11.21
CA ALA A 250 2.76 -2.67 9.87
C ALA A 250 1.74 -2.08 8.88
N ALA A 251 0.58 -1.62 9.37
CA ALA A 251 -0.48 -1.06 8.54
C ALA A 251 -0.36 0.45 8.28
N GLN A 252 0.60 1.16 8.91
CA GLN A 252 0.64 2.64 8.95
C GLN A 252 0.55 3.30 7.55
N SER A 253 1.27 2.76 6.56
CA SER A 253 1.31 3.31 5.20
C SER A 253 -0.02 3.14 4.48
N ALA A 254 -0.67 1.98 4.66
CA ALA A 254 -1.97 1.69 4.08
C ALA A 254 -3.07 2.56 4.71
N LEU A 255 -3.00 2.77 6.04
CA LEU A 255 -3.90 3.68 6.75
C LEU A 255 -3.79 5.11 6.20
N GLY A 256 -2.57 5.62 6.05
CA GLY A 256 -2.36 6.96 5.51
C GLY A 256 -2.86 7.11 4.07
N TYR A 257 -2.62 6.11 3.23
CA TYR A 257 -3.14 6.07 1.87
C TYR A 257 -4.69 6.08 1.83
N ASN A 258 -5.33 5.22 2.63
CA ASN A 258 -6.79 5.11 2.65
C ASN A 258 -7.46 6.36 3.25
N LEU A 259 -6.84 7.04 4.23
CA LEU A 259 -7.32 8.32 4.73
C LEU A 259 -7.32 9.41 3.64
N LEU A 260 -6.25 9.50 2.85
CA LEU A 260 -6.18 10.42 1.71
C LEU A 260 -7.18 10.06 0.60
N THR A 261 -7.41 8.76 0.39
CA THR A 261 -8.43 8.24 -0.53
C THR A 261 -9.83 8.63 -0.07
N VAL A 262 -10.15 8.52 1.22
CA VAL A 262 -11.44 9.00 1.76
C VAL A 262 -11.58 10.50 1.52
N ALA A 263 -10.59 11.31 1.91
CA ALA A 263 -10.67 12.76 1.75
C ALA A 263 -10.91 13.17 0.28
N SER A 264 -10.28 12.47 -0.66
CA SER A 264 -10.44 12.70 -2.10
C SER A 264 -11.77 12.16 -2.64
N GLY A 265 -12.19 10.96 -2.22
CA GLY A 265 -13.41 10.30 -2.67
C GLY A 265 -14.67 11.01 -2.19
N VAL A 266 -14.68 11.47 -0.93
CA VAL A 266 -15.75 12.32 -0.39
C VAL A 266 -15.91 13.58 -1.23
N ALA A 267 -14.81 14.17 -1.70
CA ALA A 267 -14.86 15.37 -2.52
C ALA A 267 -15.44 15.13 -3.93
N GLN A 268 -15.38 13.90 -4.44
CA GLN A 268 -15.93 13.53 -5.75
C GLN A 268 -17.40 13.07 -5.67
N GLY A 269 -17.83 12.53 -4.53
CA GLY A 269 -19.15 11.92 -4.32
C GLY A 269 -20.33 12.89 -4.11
N GLY A 270 -20.12 14.20 -4.23
CA GLY A 270 -21.15 15.23 -4.03
C GLY A 270 -21.11 15.87 -2.64
N ARG A 271 -22.27 16.28 -2.10
CA ARG A 271 -22.35 17.04 -0.84
C ARG A 271 -22.23 16.09 0.37
N PRO A 272 -21.14 16.14 1.15
CA PRO A 272 -20.92 15.20 2.25
C PRO A 272 -21.80 15.51 3.47
N GLY A 273 -22.12 14.46 4.23
CA GLY A 273 -22.77 14.60 5.54
C GLY A 273 -21.87 15.28 6.56
N ARG A 274 -22.46 15.98 7.54
CA ARG A 274 -21.71 16.73 8.56
C ARG A 274 -20.73 15.82 9.32
N ASP A 275 -21.16 14.62 9.69
CA ASP A 275 -20.38 13.71 10.54
C ASP A 275 -19.12 13.20 9.84
N VAL A 276 -19.16 13.00 8.52
CA VAL A 276 -17.98 12.69 7.69
C VAL A 276 -16.97 13.83 7.74
N VAL A 277 -17.45 15.08 7.62
CA VAL A 277 -16.58 16.26 7.61
C VAL A 277 -15.94 16.48 8.97
N GLU A 278 -16.71 16.38 10.06
CA GLU A 278 -16.18 16.51 11.43
C GLU A 278 -15.19 15.38 11.77
N SER A 279 -15.45 14.15 11.29
CA SER A 279 -14.52 13.04 11.48
C SER A 279 -13.19 13.26 10.75
N LEU A 280 -13.23 13.74 9.51
CA LEU A 280 -12.02 14.12 8.76
C LEU A 280 -11.25 15.25 9.46
N TRP A 281 -11.93 16.29 9.93
CA TRP A 281 -11.28 17.36 10.71
C TRP A 281 -10.63 16.83 11.98
N LYS A 282 -11.34 15.99 12.74
CA LYS A 282 -10.82 15.40 13.97
C LYS A 282 -9.53 14.61 13.70
N ILE A 283 -9.51 13.82 12.65
CA ILE A 283 -8.33 13.03 12.26
C ILE A 283 -7.20 13.95 11.77
N ALA A 284 -7.51 14.91 10.88
CA ALA A 284 -6.53 15.84 10.32
C ALA A 284 -5.87 16.72 11.39
N GLU A 285 -6.66 17.26 12.33
CA GLU A 285 -6.14 18.07 13.45
C GLU A 285 -5.34 17.21 14.44
N ALA A 286 -5.75 15.96 14.67
CA ALA A 286 -4.97 15.04 15.49
C ALA A 286 -3.60 14.74 14.84
N GLU A 287 -3.55 14.53 13.51
CA GLU A 287 -2.30 14.40 12.70
C GLU A 287 -1.45 15.66 12.76
N ALA A 288 -2.05 16.82 12.62
CA ALA A 288 -1.35 18.10 12.63
C ALA A 288 -0.72 18.46 14.00
N ARG A 289 -1.34 18.05 15.11
CA ARG A 289 -0.93 18.44 16.47
C ARG A 289 -0.12 17.39 17.21
N ASP A 290 0.04 16.19 16.65
CA ASP A 290 0.81 15.16 17.33
C ASP A 290 2.31 15.50 17.30
N SER A 291 2.96 15.35 18.44
CA SER A 291 4.42 15.46 18.56
C SER A 291 5.17 14.29 17.90
N LYS A 292 4.48 13.16 17.67
CA LYS A 292 5.04 11.99 17.00
C LYS A 292 5.08 12.21 15.49
N PRO A 293 5.98 11.53 14.77
CA PRO A 293 6.03 11.60 13.32
C PRO A 293 4.68 11.22 12.73
N ALA A 294 4.16 12.06 11.85
CA ALA A 294 2.85 11.87 11.25
C ALA A 294 2.81 10.55 10.43
N ILE A 295 1.69 9.83 10.53
CA ILE A 295 1.48 8.60 9.76
C ILE A 295 1.05 8.95 8.34
N VAL A 296 0.39 10.10 8.21
CA VAL A 296 -0.10 10.67 6.97
C VAL A 296 0.21 12.15 7.00
N ALA A 297 0.58 12.68 5.82
CA ALA A 297 1.02 14.06 5.69
C ALA A 297 -0.13 15.02 6.14
N PRO A 298 0.01 15.69 7.31
CA PRO A 298 -1.11 16.35 7.98
C PRO A 298 -1.66 17.51 7.17
N GLU A 299 -0.79 18.21 6.44
CA GLU A 299 -1.20 19.29 5.53
C GLU A 299 -2.11 18.78 4.41
N ARG A 300 -1.87 17.59 3.85
CA ARG A 300 -2.76 16.99 2.84
C ARG A 300 -4.11 16.62 3.40
N LEU A 301 -4.17 16.09 4.64
CA LEU A 301 -5.44 15.79 5.28
C LEU A 301 -6.22 17.05 5.64
N LEU A 302 -5.55 18.10 6.14
CA LEU A 302 -6.19 19.38 6.44
C LEU A 302 -6.78 20.02 5.18
N VAL A 303 -6.05 20.01 4.07
CA VAL A 303 -6.54 20.49 2.77
C VAL A 303 -7.68 19.62 2.25
N GLY A 304 -7.61 18.30 2.44
CA GLY A 304 -8.69 17.36 2.14
C GLY A 304 -9.96 17.67 2.93
N ALA A 305 -9.85 17.86 4.25
CA ALA A 305 -10.96 18.24 5.12
C ALA A 305 -11.56 19.60 4.73
N LEU A 306 -10.73 20.58 4.38
CA LEU A 306 -11.19 21.88 3.87
C LEU A 306 -11.97 21.76 2.56
N ARG A 307 -11.49 20.97 1.60
CA ARG A 307 -12.22 20.71 0.33
C ARG A 307 -13.59 20.10 0.59
N VAL A 308 -13.62 19.10 1.45
CA VAL A 308 -14.86 18.42 1.88
C VAL A 308 -15.82 19.40 2.58
N GLU A 309 -15.30 20.29 3.44
CA GLU A 309 -16.07 21.36 4.08
C GLU A 309 -16.65 22.34 3.06
N VAL A 310 -15.83 22.83 2.12
CA VAL A 310 -16.26 23.73 1.04
C VAL A 310 -17.39 23.12 0.22
N LEU A 311 -17.29 21.82 -0.11
CA LEU A 311 -18.37 21.11 -0.80
C LEU A 311 -19.64 21.00 0.05
N ARG A 312 -19.50 20.85 1.38
CA ARG A 312 -20.63 20.77 2.30
C ARG A 312 -21.39 22.09 2.45
N VAL A 313 -20.68 23.20 2.69
CA VAL A 313 -21.29 24.46 3.10
C VAL A 313 -21.21 25.58 2.05
N GLY A 314 -20.46 25.36 0.97
CA GLY A 314 -20.06 26.39 0.01
C GLY A 314 -18.85 27.18 0.52
N ALA A 315 -18.00 27.62 -0.41
CA ALA A 315 -16.75 28.31 -0.06
C ALA A 315 -16.97 29.60 0.76
N ALA A 316 -18.05 30.35 0.50
CA ALA A 316 -18.40 31.55 1.30
C ALA A 316 -18.54 31.25 2.81
N ARG A 317 -19.10 30.08 3.15
CA ARG A 317 -19.35 29.67 4.54
C ARG A 317 -18.19 28.91 5.16
N ALA A 318 -17.23 28.45 4.34
CA ALA A 318 -16.06 27.69 4.79
C ALA A 318 -14.88 28.57 5.22
N ARG A 319 -15.02 29.90 5.30
CA ARG A 319 -13.93 30.80 5.75
C ARG A 319 -13.37 30.41 7.12
N GLY A 320 -14.22 30.05 8.07
CA GLY A 320 -13.77 29.58 9.39
C GLY A 320 -12.96 28.29 9.32
N ALA A 321 -13.14 27.47 8.29
CA ALA A 321 -12.34 26.27 8.06
C ALA A 321 -10.96 26.58 7.46
N VAL A 322 -10.82 27.66 6.68
CA VAL A 322 -9.52 28.18 6.25
C VAL A 322 -8.70 28.61 7.47
N ASP A 323 -9.33 29.32 8.41
CA ASP A 323 -8.67 29.71 9.66
C ASP A 323 -8.27 28.47 10.49
N ARG A 324 -9.13 27.43 10.53
CA ARG A 324 -8.78 26.14 11.16
C ARG A 324 -7.50 25.53 10.57
N VAL A 325 -7.35 25.49 9.24
CA VAL A 325 -6.13 24.97 8.59
C VAL A 325 -4.88 25.72 9.08
N LYS A 326 -4.94 27.06 9.11
CA LYS A 326 -3.79 27.90 9.48
C LYS A 326 -3.33 27.67 10.92
N VAL A 327 -4.26 27.45 11.84
CA VAL A 327 -3.95 27.25 13.27
C VAL A 327 -3.77 25.78 13.65
N ALA A 328 -4.04 24.85 12.73
CA ALA A 328 -3.99 23.41 13.02
C ALA A 328 -2.56 22.90 13.29
N MET A 329 -1.54 23.53 12.70
CA MET A 329 -0.13 23.15 12.84
C MET A 329 0.67 24.23 13.56
N PRO A 330 0.54 24.36 14.90
CA PRO A 330 1.28 25.37 15.66
C PRO A 330 2.79 25.11 15.53
N GLY A 331 3.54 26.16 15.16
CA GLY A 331 4.99 26.07 15.00
C GLY A 331 5.47 25.53 13.64
N ALA A 332 4.57 25.27 12.70
CA ALA A 332 4.96 24.93 11.32
C ALA A 332 5.85 26.03 10.72
N PRO A 333 6.90 25.67 9.94
CA PRO A 333 7.73 26.65 9.22
C PRO A 333 6.87 27.58 8.36
N GLY A 334 7.30 28.84 8.20
CA GLY A 334 6.56 29.84 7.42
C GLY A 334 6.29 29.40 5.98
N SER A 335 7.19 28.62 5.36
CA SER A 335 6.98 28.03 4.04
C SER A 335 5.82 27.03 3.98
N LEU A 336 5.66 26.19 5.02
CA LEU A 336 4.55 25.23 5.11
C LEU A 336 3.22 25.95 5.40
N GLN A 337 3.25 26.98 6.26
CA GLN A 337 2.07 27.82 6.49
C GLN A 337 1.65 28.56 5.21
N ALA A 338 2.62 29.05 4.44
CA ALA A 338 2.38 29.67 3.14
C ALA A 338 1.76 28.66 2.16
N ASP A 339 2.30 27.44 2.07
CA ASP A 339 1.77 26.39 1.21
C ASP A 339 0.32 26.00 1.56
N LEU A 340 0.02 25.84 2.85
CA LEU A 340 -1.34 25.63 3.35
C LEU A 340 -2.29 26.77 2.95
N GLY A 341 -1.85 28.03 3.06
CA GLY A 341 -2.62 29.18 2.62
C GLY A 341 -2.86 29.19 1.11
N LEU A 342 -1.88 28.82 0.30
CA LEU A 342 -2.05 28.65 -1.16
C LEU A 342 -3.07 27.56 -1.48
N HIS A 343 -3.03 26.42 -0.79
CA HIS A 343 -4.01 25.36 -0.96
C HIS A 343 -5.41 25.77 -0.51
N ALA A 344 -5.53 26.53 0.57
CA ALA A 344 -6.80 27.09 1.03
C ALA A 344 -7.37 28.08 0.00
N ALA A 345 -6.56 29.01 -0.50
CA ALA A 345 -6.96 29.94 -1.55
C ALA A 345 -7.40 29.22 -2.82
N LYS A 346 -6.64 28.20 -3.27
CA LYS A 346 -7.05 27.37 -4.41
C LYS A 346 -8.39 26.68 -4.15
N THR A 347 -8.60 26.15 -2.95
CA THR A 347 -9.84 25.45 -2.60
C THR A 347 -11.04 26.40 -2.60
N LEU A 348 -10.87 27.66 -2.17
CA LEU A 348 -11.89 28.69 -2.28
C LEU A 348 -12.18 29.06 -3.75
N LEU A 349 -11.12 29.20 -4.56
CA LEU A 349 -11.23 29.51 -5.99
C LEU A 349 -11.99 28.40 -6.75
N ASP A 350 -11.59 27.13 -6.54
CA ASP A 350 -12.27 25.96 -7.12
C ASP A 350 -13.73 25.87 -6.64
N GLY A 351 -14.01 26.35 -5.43
CA GLY A 351 -15.36 26.44 -4.84
C GLY A 351 -16.20 27.63 -5.33
N GLY A 352 -15.72 28.42 -6.31
CA GLY A 352 -16.45 29.54 -6.89
C GLY A 352 -16.38 30.84 -6.10
N GLU A 353 -15.39 31.01 -5.21
CA GLU A 353 -15.21 32.23 -4.40
C GLU A 353 -13.88 32.94 -4.73
N PRO A 354 -13.71 33.45 -5.96
CA PRO A 354 -12.44 34.04 -6.39
C PRO A 354 -12.07 35.30 -5.58
N ARG A 355 -13.05 36.06 -5.09
CA ARG A 355 -12.77 37.22 -4.23
C ARG A 355 -12.20 36.79 -2.88
N ALA A 356 -12.77 35.76 -2.25
CA ALA A 356 -12.25 35.23 -0.99
C ALA A 356 -10.86 34.63 -1.17
N ALA A 357 -10.61 33.97 -2.31
CA ALA A 357 -9.29 33.48 -2.68
C ALA A 357 -8.27 34.62 -2.83
N LEU A 358 -8.64 35.74 -3.48
CA LEU A 358 -7.77 36.92 -3.57
C LEU A 358 -7.48 37.55 -2.20
N ASP A 359 -8.50 37.70 -1.34
CA ASP A 359 -8.32 38.23 0.01
C ASP A 359 -7.33 37.34 0.81
N GLU A 360 -7.47 36.02 0.68
CA GLU A 360 -6.57 35.03 1.29
C GLU A 360 -5.13 35.17 0.75
N LEU A 361 -4.96 35.18 -0.57
CA LEU A 361 -3.66 35.34 -1.24
C LEU A 361 -2.98 36.66 -0.90
N ALA A 362 -3.74 37.74 -0.72
CA ALA A 362 -3.22 39.05 -0.35
C ALA A 362 -2.73 39.10 1.10
N SER A 363 -3.35 38.31 1.99
CA SER A 363 -2.95 38.20 3.40
C SER A 363 -1.79 37.23 3.63
N LEU A 364 -1.46 36.41 2.63
CA LEU A 364 -0.47 35.35 2.75
C LEU A 364 0.96 35.91 2.81
N ALA A 365 1.62 35.74 3.97
CA ALA A 365 3.03 36.00 4.12
C ALA A 365 3.84 34.82 3.57
N ILE A 366 4.78 35.10 2.65
CA ILE A 366 5.73 34.12 2.14
C ILE A 366 7.12 34.62 2.53
N ASP A 367 7.73 33.95 3.51
CA ASP A 367 9.05 34.32 4.02
C ASP A 367 10.12 34.15 2.94
N ALA A 368 11.13 35.02 2.96
CA ALA A 368 12.30 34.89 2.13
C ALA A 368 13.08 33.62 2.54
N GLY A 369 13.25 32.69 1.61
CA GLY A 369 13.95 31.42 1.83
C GLY A 369 14.02 30.59 0.54
N PRO A 370 14.60 29.38 0.59
CA PRO A 370 14.78 28.54 -0.61
C PRO A 370 13.48 28.23 -1.35
N ALA A 371 12.37 28.07 -0.63
CA ALA A 371 11.05 27.82 -1.22
C ALA A 371 10.34 29.08 -1.75
N PHE A 372 10.83 30.28 -1.45
CA PHE A 372 10.15 31.54 -1.77
C PHE A 372 9.81 31.68 -3.26
N PRO A 373 10.74 31.44 -4.22
CA PRO A 373 10.44 31.61 -5.64
C PRO A 373 9.27 30.74 -6.11
N HIS A 374 9.16 29.51 -5.60
CA HIS A 374 8.12 28.55 -5.97
C HIS A 374 6.77 28.89 -5.36
N LEU A 375 6.75 29.21 -4.07
CA LEU A 375 5.55 29.62 -3.37
C LEU A 375 5.01 30.94 -3.94
N ARG A 376 5.90 31.87 -4.27
CA ARG A 376 5.55 33.14 -4.92
C ARG A 376 5.00 32.93 -6.32
N LEU A 377 5.60 32.05 -7.13
CA LEU A 377 5.06 31.70 -8.44
C LEU A 377 3.63 31.14 -8.29
N ARG A 378 3.42 30.16 -7.40
CA ARG A 378 2.09 29.59 -7.15
C ARG A 378 1.09 30.64 -6.69
N GLN A 379 1.49 31.58 -5.83
CA GLN A 379 0.66 32.71 -5.41
C GLN A 379 0.23 33.55 -6.63
N LEU A 380 1.17 33.92 -7.50
CA LEU A 380 0.90 34.75 -8.68
C LEU A 380 -0.03 34.04 -9.68
N VAL A 381 0.17 32.74 -9.91
CA VAL A 381 -0.71 31.93 -10.77
C VAL A 381 -2.13 31.88 -10.22
N LEU A 382 -2.29 31.66 -8.91
CA LEU A 382 -3.60 31.65 -8.26
C LEU A 382 -4.26 33.05 -8.27
N GLN A 383 -3.47 34.12 -8.10
CA GLN A 383 -3.96 35.49 -8.21
C GLN A 383 -4.47 35.81 -9.62
N ALA A 384 -3.73 35.40 -10.65
CA ALA A 384 -4.16 35.54 -12.04
C ALA A 384 -5.45 34.76 -12.31
N ALA A 385 -5.53 33.50 -11.87
CA ALA A 385 -6.73 32.67 -12.03
C ALA A 385 -7.95 33.27 -11.31
N ALA A 386 -7.78 33.79 -10.09
CA ALA A 386 -8.86 34.43 -9.36
C ALA A 386 -9.29 35.78 -9.98
N ALA A 387 -8.36 36.57 -10.52
CA ALA A 387 -8.69 37.79 -11.27
C ALA A 387 -9.45 37.47 -12.56
N ALA A 388 -9.05 36.41 -13.28
CA ALA A 388 -9.76 35.93 -14.47
C ALA A 388 -11.20 35.49 -14.15
N ALA A 389 -11.39 34.74 -13.06
CA ALA A 389 -12.72 34.34 -12.59
C ALA A 389 -13.61 35.51 -12.15
N LEU A 390 -13.03 36.68 -11.86
CA LEU A 390 -13.74 37.93 -11.56
C LEU A 390 -13.91 38.83 -12.79
N GLU A 391 -13.44 38.41 -13.97
CA GLU A 391 -13.40 39.23 -15.18
C GLU A 391 -12.57 40.53 -15.00
N ASP A 392 -11.63 40.56 -14.05
CA ASP A 392 -10.74 41.70 -13.77
C ASP A 392 -9.46 41.62 -14.61
N ARG A 393 -9.57 42.08 -15.85
CA ARG A 393 -8.46 42.03 -16.82
C ARG A 393 -7.20 42.77 -16.37
N PRO A 394 -7.25 44.02 -15.86
CA PRO A 394 -6.04 44.71 -15.41
C PRO A 394 -5.25 43.93 -14.36
N ASP A 395 -5.94 43.34 -13.37
CA ASP A 395 -5.28 42.54 -12.35
C ASP A 395 -4.79 41.20 -12.91
N PHE A 396 -5.54 40.55 -13.80
CA PHE A 396 -5.07 39.38 -14.52
C PHE A 396 -3.77 39.67 -15.29
N ASP A 397 -3.74 40.72 -16.11
CA ASP A 397 -2.56 41.09 -16.91
C ASP A 397 -1.34 41.35 -16.01
N ARG A 398 -1.54 42.05 -14.88
CA ARG A 398 -0.50 42.31 -13.89
C ARG A 398 0.06 41.03 -13.29
N PHE A 399 -0.81 40.12 -12.82
CA PHE A 399 -0.38 38.89 -12.15
C PHE A 399 0.22 37.88 -13.13
N ALA A 400 -0.35 37.77 -14.34
CA ALA A 400 0.15 36.88 -15.38
C ALA A 400 1.54 37.30 -15.87
N GLU A 401 1.81 38.60 -16.08
CA GLU A 401 3.13 39.07 -16.48
C GLU A 401 4.16 38.77 -15.37
N ALA A 402 3.83 39.07 -14.11
CA ALA A 402 4.70 38.75 -12.97
C ALA A 402 4.93 37.23 -12.81
N ALA A 403 3.92 36.41 -13.09
CA ALA A 403 4.07 34.95 -13.08
C ALA A 403 4.99 34.47 -14.21
N SER A 404 4.84 34.99 -15.44
CA SER A 404 5.74 34.69 -16.56
C SER A 404 7.19 35.08 -16.25
N GLU A 405 7.42 36.24 -15.64
CA GLU A 405 8.76 36.66 -15.18
C GLU A 405 9.32 35.71 -14.12
N ALA A 406 8.50 35.32 -13.13
CA ALA A 406 8.90 34.36 -12.11
C ALA A 406 9.22 32.99 -12.72
N ILE A 407 8.42 32.49 -13.68
CA ILE A 407 8.71 31.24 -14.38
C ILE A 407 10.04 31.33 -15.14
N ALA A 408 10.30 32.43 -15.85
CA ALA A 408 11.54 32.63 -16.58
C ALA A 408 12.78 32.65 -15.65
N SER A 409 12.62 33.09 -14.40
CA SER A 409 13.68 33.08 -13.40
C SER A 409 13.97 31.71 -12.77
N LEU A 410 13.07 30.73 -12.94
CA LEU A 410 13.13 29.42 -12.31
C LEU A 410 13.68 28.30 -13.21
N ASP A 411 14.20 28.60 -14.40
CA ASP A 411 14.93 27.74 -15.37
C ASP A 411 14.64 26.22 -15.43
N HIS A 412 13.40 25.75 -15.24
CA HIS A 412 13.08 24.30 -15.24
C HIS A 412 11.83 23.91 -16.05
N ASP A 413 11.95 22.84 -16.84
CA ASP A 413 10.92 22.34 -17.75
C ASP A 413 9.65 21.79 -17.06
N GLY A 414 9.70 21.45 -15.76
CA GLY A 414 8.61 20.84 -15.00
C GLY A 414 7.63 21.85 -14.41
N THR A 415 8.10 22.67 -13.46
CA THR A 415 7.31 23.71 -12.76
C THR A 415 6.75 24.75 -13.73
N SER A 416 7.54 25.12 -14.74
CA SER A 416 7.11 26.00 -15.83
C SER A 416 5.90 25.45 -16.57
N ARG A 417 5.85 24.14 -16.81
CA ARG A 417 4.80 23.51 -17.60
C ARG A 417 3.43 23.61 -16.91
N SER A 418 3.33 23.19 -15.64
CA SER A 418 2.07 23.26 -14.90
C SER A 418 1.62 24.72 -14.67
N ALA A 419 2.56 25.62 -14.38
CA ALA A 419 2.25 27.04 -14.20
C ALA A 419 1.73 27.68 -15.49
N TYR A 420 2.40 27.46 -16.63
CA TYR A 420 1.94 27.97 -17.92
C TYR A 420 0.60 27.37 -18.36
N GLU A 421 0.35 26.10 -18.07
CA GLU A 421 -0.94 25.46 -18.35
C GLU A 421 -2.09 26.16 -17.61
N GLN A 422 -1.92 26.42 -16.31
CA GLN A 422 -2.93 27.10 -15.49
C GLN A 422 -3.11 28.57 -15.91
N LEU A 423 -2.01 29.28 -16.21
CA LEU A 423 -2.07 30.66 -16.71
C LEU A 423 -2.75 30.72 -18.07
N ALA A 424 -2.46 29.78 -18.98
CA ALA A 424 -3.09 29.70 -20.29
C ALA A 424 -4.59 29.45 -20.18
N ALA A 425 -5.02 28.51 -19.33
CA ALA A 425 -6.44 28.27 -19.06
C ALA A 425 -7.15 29.52 -18.53
N SER A 426 -6.47 30.33 -17.71
CA SER A 426 -7.00 31.60 -17.20
C SER A 426 -7.03 32.69 -18.27
N ALA A 427 -6.06 32.69 -19.19
CA ALA A 427 -5.96 33.65 -20.29
C ALA A 427 -7.10 33.52 -21.31
N ASP A 428 -7.74 32.36 -21.40
CA ASP A 428 -8.89 32.14 -22.29
C ASP A 428 -10.10 33.05 -21.94
N ALA A 429 -10.16 33.57 -20.71
CA ALA A 429 -11.15 34.58 -20.32
C ALA A 429 -10.92 35.95 -21.00
N PHE A 430 -9.71 36.23 -21.47
CA PHE A 430 -9.31 37.52 -22.07
C PHE A 430 -8.53 37.32 -23.38
N PRO A 431 -9.15 36.82 -24.47
CA PRO A 431 -8.46 36.54 -25.74
C PRO A 431 -7.79 37.78 -26.36
N GLU A 432 -8.29 38.97 -26.02
CA GLU A 432 -7.76 40.25 -26.47
C GLU A 432 -6.60 40.78 -25.59
N SER A 433 -6.32 40.15 -24.44
CA SER A 433 -5.15 40.46 -23.62
C SER A 433 -3.84 40.18 -24.37
N ARG A 434 -2.92 41.16 -24.35
CA ARG A 434 -1.57 40.97 -24.90
C ARG A 434 -0.78 39.97 -24.06
N VAL A 435 -0.91 40.04 -22.73
CA VAL A 435 -0.23 39.14 -21.79
C VAL A 435 -0.80 37.73 -21.93
N GLY A 436 -2.13 37.60 -22.00
CA GLY A 436 -2.80 36.32 -22.22
C GLY A 436 -2.37 35.63 -23.51
N ARG A 437 -2.26 36.37 -24.63
CA ARG A 437 -1.71 35.82 -25.89
C ARG A 437 -0.26 35.35 -25.75
N LYS A 438 0.59 36.13 -25.09
CA LYS A 438 2.00 35.77 -24.83
C LYS A 438 2.09 34.46 -24.03
N VAL A 439 1.32 34.35 -22.94
CA VAL A 439 1.23 33.12 -22.12
C VAL A 439 0.78 31.92 -22.96
N ASN A 440 -0.27 32.08 -23.78
CA ASN A 440 -0.78 31.02 -24.65
C ASN A 440 0.23 30.58 -25.72
N ASP A 441 1.01 31.52 -26.27
CA ASP A 441 2.09 31.24 -27.20
C ASP A 441 3.24 30.48 -26.52
N GLU A 442 3.65 30.89 -25.32
CA GLU A 442 4.68 30.24 -24.50
C GLU A 442 4.27 28.82 -24.11
N TRP A 443 3.04 28.63 -23.63
CA TRP A 443 2.46 27.32 -23.34
C TRP A 443 2.45 26.40 -24.57
N SER A 444 2.02 26.93 -25.71
CA SER A 444 2.01 26.21 -26.98
C SER A 444 3.42 25.79 -27.43
N GLN A 445 4.43 26.64 -27.19
CA GLN A 445 5.83 26.32 -27.47
C GLN A 445 6.34 25.20 -26.56
N LEU A 446 6.07 25.26 -25.25
CA LEU A 446 6.46 24.22 -24.28
C LEU A 446 5.84 22.87 -24.64
N ARG A 447 4.53 22.85 -24.95
CA ARG A 447 3.83 21.63 -25.37
C ARG A 447 4.45 21.03 -26.63
N ARG A 448 4.89 21.85 -27.59
CA ARG A 448 5.59 21.40 -28.81
C ARG A 448 7.00 20.85 -28.50
N ARG A 449 7.76 21.46 -27.59
CA ARG A 449 9.09 20.99 -27.18
C ARG A 449 8.99 19.63 -26.49
N GLY A 450 8.05 19.46 -25.55
CA GLY A 450 7.81 18.18 -24.88
C GLY A 450 7.38 17.05 -25.82
N GLN A 451 6.72 17.37 -26.95
CA GLN A 451 6.35 16.38 -27.97
C GLN A 451 7.50 16.02 -28.93
N ARG A 452 8.50 16.89 -29.09
CA ARG A 452 9.63 16.73 -30.03
C ARG A 452 10.89 16.14 -29.42
N GLY A 453 10.81 15.52 -28.23
CA GLY A 453 11.93 14.76 -27.65
C GLY A 453 12.56 13.83 -28.68
N GLY A 454 13.75 14.22 -29.16
CA GLY A 454 14.49 13.56 -30.22
C GLY A 454 14.98 12.18 -29.81
N ALA A 455 15.40 11.39 -30.80
CA ALA A 455 15.80 9.99 -30.70
C ALA A 455 17.05 9.68 -29.83
N GLY A 456 17.41 10.52 -28.85
CA GLY A 456 18.66 10.38 -28.09
C GLY A 456 18.62 10.71 -26.59
N GLY A 457 17.47 11.10 -26.01
CA GLY A 457 17.36 11.39 -24.58
C GLY A 457 16.70 10.25 -23.80
N SER A 458 17.48 9.23 -23.44
CA SER A 458 17.03 8.09 -22.63
C SER A 458 17.20 8.39 -21.14
N SER A 459 16.09 8.67 -20.45
CA SER A 459 15.91 8.30 -19.02
C SER A 459 14.46 8.42 -18.50
N LEU A 460 13.49 8.97 -19.24
CA LEU A 460 12.09 9.07 -18.77
C LEU A 460 11.03 8.55 -19.76
N ARG A 461 11.41 7.82 -20.81
CA ARG A 461 10.45 7.11 -21.67
C ARG A 461 10.32 5.65 -21.27
N GLY A 462 9.33 5.38 -20.43
CA GLY A 462 8.86 4.03 -20.14
C GLY A 462 7.34 3.97 -20.03
N SER A 463 6.63 4.08 -21.15
CA SER A 463 5.43 3.30 -21.52
C SER A 463 4.48 4.07 -22.45
N ASN A 464 4.48 3.73 -23.74
CA ASN A 464 3.36 4.00 -24.64
C ASN A 464 2.29 2.92 -24.42
N GLY A 465 1.62 2.96 -23.26
CA GLY A 465 0.33 2.29 -23.06
C GLY A 465 -0.82 3.24 -23.46
N PRO A 466 -2.03 2.73 -23.75
CA PRO A 466 -3.19 3.58 -24.00
C PRO A 466 -3.39 4.55 -22.83
N ARG A 467 -3.74 5.81 -23.14
CA ARG A 467 -4.13 6.80 -22.12
C ARG A 467 -5.29 6.21 -21.33
N VAL A 468 -5.03 5.87 -20.07
CA VAL A 468 -6.06 5.50 -19.11
C VAL A 468 -6.57 6.81 -18.51
N ASP A 469 -7.76 7.23 -18.92
CA ASP A 469 -8.50 8.29 -18.23
C ASP A 469 -8.78 7.81 -16.81
N GLY A 470 -8.25 8.53 -15.80
CA GLY A 470 -8.43 8.18 -14.38
C GLY A 470 -7.16 8.23 -13.53
N LEU A 471 -5.96 8.24 -14.12
CA LEU A 471 -4.73 8.61 -13.43
C LEU A 471 -4.59 10.13 -13.40
N ALA A 472 -5.36 10.78 -12.52
CA ALA A 472 -5.01 12.12 -12.09
C ALA A 472 -3.65 12.03 -11.39
N GLU A 473 -2.65 12.61 -12.05
CA GLU A 473 -1.29 12.90 -11.61
C GLU A 473 -1.08 12.89 -10.08
N LEU A 474 -0.76 11.72 -9.51
CA LEU A 474 -0.07 11.62 -8.22
C LEU A 474 1.45 11.89 -8.38
N GLY A 475 1.90 12.21 -9.60
CA GLY A 475 3.30 12.33 -10.00
C GLY A 475 3.74 13.69 -10.54
N SER A 476 3.01 14.77 -10.30
CA SER A 476 3.57 16.13 -10.46
C SER A 476 3.98 16.67 -9.09
N GLN A 477 4.90 15.97 -8.41
CA GLN A 477 5.57 16.52 -7.23
C GLN A 477 6.91 17.10 -7.68
N ASP A 478 7.06 18.40 -7.44
CA ASP A 478 8.16 19.30 -7.81
C ASP A 478 9.51 18.79 -7.24
N PRO A 479 10.51 18.34 -8.02
CA PRO A 479 11.77 17.81 -7.49
C PRO A 479 12.91 18.83 -7.71
N LEU A 480 12.95 19.86 -6.87
CA LEU A 480 13.96 20.93 -6.97
C LEU A 480 15.01 20.88 -5.86
N PHE A 481 14.65 20.24 -4.74
CA PHE A 481 15.54 19.98 -3.63
C PHE A 481 15.58 18.48 -3.38
N LEU A 482 16.77 17.98 -3.08
CA LEU A 482 16.99 16.68 -2.45
C LEU A 482 17.02 16.91 -0.94
N LEU A 483 16.06 16.34 -0.23
CA LEU A 483 15.83 16.49 1.19
C LEU A 483 16.17 15.18 1.90
N PHE A 484 17.42 15.03 2.32
CA PHE A 484 17.90 13.79 2.94
C PHE A 484 18.36 14.04 4.38
N ALA A 485 18.18 13.05 5.26
CA ALA A 485 18.67 13.13 6.63
C ALA A 485 20.02 12.42 6.78
N VAL A 486 20.98 13.06 7.44
CA VAL A 486 22.27 12.45 7.82
C VAL A 486 22.56 12.85 9.27
N ASP A 487 22.84 11.85 10.11
CA ASP A 487 23.28 12.05 11.51
C ASP A 487 22.40 13.00 12.37
N GLY A 488 21.09 13.05 12.10
CA GLY A 488 20.15 13.90 12.85
C GLY A 488 20.03 15.34 12.33
N GLU A 489 20.61 15.65 11.18
CA GLU A 489 20.42 16.92 10.47
C GLU A 489 19.59 16.70 9.19
N LEU A 490 18.73 17.66 8.85
CA LEU A 490 18.04 17.75 7.56
C LEU A 490 18.96 18.45 6.58
N HIS A 491 19.37 17.75 5.53
CA HIS A 491 20.11 18.32 4.43
C HIS A 491 19.13 18.68 3.33
N VAL A 492 19.05 19.98 3.04
CA VAL A 492 18.35 20.50 1.86
C VAL A 492 19.42 20.77 0.82
N LYS A 493 19.55 19.86 -0.14
CA LYS A 493 20.43 20.03 -1.27
C LYS A 493 19.64 20.56 -2.44
N ASP A 494 19.96 21.77 -2.84
CA ASP A 494 19.52 22.32 -4.10
C ASP A 494 20.10 21.47 -5.23
N LEU A 495 19.24 20.79 -5.99
CA LEU A 495 19.66 19.91 -7.09
C LEU A 495 20.14 20.70 -8.32
N LEU A 496 20.01 22.03 -8.29
CA LEU A 496 20.29 22.96 -9.38
C LEU A 496 21.62 23.67 -9.17
N SER A 497 21.82 24.26 -7.98
CA SER A 497 23.08 24.93 -7.64
C SER A 497 24.12 23.96 -7.06
N GLY A 498 23.67 22.82 -6.54
CA GLY A 498 24.50 21.89 -5.76
C GLY A 498 24.77 22.38 -4.33
N ASP A 499 24.23 23.54 -3.94
CA ASP A 499 24.34 24.06 -2.59
C ASP A 499 23.55 23.18 -1.63
N GLU A 500 24.11 22.99 -0.44
CA GLU A 500 23.54 22.15 0.59
C GLU A 500 23.48 22.94 1.88
N VAL A 501 22.29 22.96 2.49
CA VAL A 501 22.08 23.59 3.79
C VAL A 501 21.61 22.52 4.76
N SER A 502 22.36 22.31 5.84
CA SER A 502 21.94 21.41 6.91
C SER A 502 21.32 22.19 8.08
N ARG A 503 20.34 21.56 8.75
CA ARG A 503 19.76 22.05 10.00
C ARG A 503 19.59 20.89 10.97
N PRO A 504 19.98 21.04 12.24
CA PRO A 504 19.68 20.03 13.26
C PRO A 504 18.16 19.84 13.36
N MET A 505 17.73 18.57 13.37
CA MET A 505 16.32 18.21 13.47
C MET A 505 15.92 18.07 14.94
N ASP A 506 15.05 18.95 15.43
CA ASP A 506 14.42 18.82 16.75
C ASP A 506 13.28 17.76 16.77
N TRP A 507 13.12 16.99 15.69
CA TRP A 507 11.99 16.11 15.39
C TRP A 507 12.48 14.86 14.65
N LYS A 508 11.86 13.69 14.94
CA LYS A 508 12.33 12.40 14.40
C LYS A 508 11.77 12.15 13.01
N VAL A 509 12.63 12.06 12.00
CA VAL A 509 12.28 11.50 10.68
C VAL A 509 11.84 10.05 10.86
N ARG A 510 10.76 9.66 10.18
CA ARG A 510 10.43 8.25 10.00
C ARG A 510 10.77 7.81 8.60
N THR A 511 11.59 6.77 8.58
CA THR A 511 11.72 5.85 7.49
C THR A 511 10.46 4.99 7.38
N VAL A 512 9.77 5.05 6.26
CA VAL A 512 8.65 4.19 5.91
C VAL A 512 9.12 3.21 4.85
N GLY A 513 9.09 1.92 5.18
CA GLY A 513 9.32 0.85 4.22
C GLY A 513 8.08 0.63 3.36
N PHE A 514 8.21 0.66 2.04
CA PHE A 514 7.18 0.23 1.10
C PHE A 514 7.82 -0.67 0.04
N HIS A 515 7.50 -1.97 0.03
CA HIS A 515 7.94 -2.92 -1.01
C HIS A 515 9.47 -2.95 -1.24
N GLY A 516 10.27 -2.88 -0.15
CA GLY A 516 11.74 -2.83 -0.25
C GLY A 516 12.31 -1.44 -0.60
N MET A 517 11.48 -0.42 -0.71
CA MET A 517 11.89 0.98 -0.78
C MET A 517 11.85 1.60 0.62
N THR A 518 12.89 2.36 0.93
CA THR A 518 13.05 3.13 2.14
C THR A 518 12.66 4.58 1.80
N MET A 519 11.53 5.05 2.34
CA MET A 519 11.04 6.41 2.09
C MET A 519 11.22 7.22 3.37
N GLU A 520 11.79 8.41 3.28
CA GLU A 520 11.79 9.35 4.42
C GLU A 520 10.66 10.33 4.23
N LEU A 521 9.73 10.39 5.19
CA LEU A 521 8.56 11.26 5.11
C LEU A 521 8.80 12.57 5.87
N PHE A 522 8.60 13.69 5.18
CA PHE A 522 8.61 15.03 5.75
C PHE A 522 7.42 15.85 5.23
N GLY A 523 6.56 16.37 6.11
CA GLY A 523 5.63 17.49 5.83
C GLY A 523 5.10 17.66 4.39
N GLY A 524 4.58 16.59 3.77
CA GLY A 524 4.00 16.62 2.42
C GLY A 524 4.94 16.43 1.24
N TYR A 525 6.26 16.33 1.49
CA TYR A 525 7.29 16.03 0.51
C TYR A 525 7.78 14.59 0.73
N VAL A 526 7.70 13.80 -0.33
CA VAL A 526 8.19 12.41 -0.35
C VAL A 526 9.52 12.40 -1.07
N GLU A 527 10.58 12.02 -0.36
CA GLU A 527 11.84 11.65 -1.01
C GLU A 527 12.04 10.13 -0.97
N ILE A 528 12.30 9.55 -2.14
CA ILE A 528 12.73 8.16 -2.27
C ILE A 528 14.25 8.16 -2.13
N VAL A 529 14.75 7.85 -0.94
CA VAL A 529 16.18 7.90 -0.61
C VAL A 529 16.95 6.73 -1.26
N GLY A 530 16.24 5.70 -1.74
CA GLY A 530 16.82 4.67 -2.60
C GLY A 530 15.86 3.55 -2.97
N VAL A 531 15.95 3.10 -4.22
CA VAL A 531 15.45 1.80 -4.66
C VAL A 531 16.63 0.85 -4.61
N ASN A 532 16.65 -0.07 -3.64
CA ASN A 532 17.74 -1.03 -3.53
C ASN A 532 17.58 -2.12 -4.60
N TYR A 533 18.10 -1.87 -5.79
CA TYR A 533 18.33 -2.90 -6.80
C TYR A 533 19.48 -3.78 -6.30
N GLY A 534 19.17 -4.70 -5.40
CA GLY A 534 20.16 -5.49 -4.71
C GLY A 534 21.08 -6.28 -5.65
N SER A 535 22.38 -5.96 -5.57
CA SER A 535 23.46 -6.94 -5.70
C SER A 535 24.48 -6.84 -4.55
N GLY A 536 24.09 -6.29 -3.37
CA GLY A 536 24.99 -6.18 -2.23
C GLY A 536 24.27 -6.08 -0.89
N ALA A 537 24.89 -6.68 0.14
CA ALA A 537 24.38 -6.98 1.49
C ALA A 537 23.56 -5.89 2.20
N ALA A 538 22.67 -6.34 3.10
CA ALA A 538 21.85 -5.51 3.98
C ALA A 538 22.70 -4.55 4.84
N ALA A 539 22.16 -3.36 5.10
CA ALA A 539 22.72 -2.41 6.06
C ALA A 539 22.79 -3.06 7.46
N LYS A 540 23.92 -2.87 8.15
CA LYS A 540 24.17 -3.37 9.51
C LYS A 540 23.08 -2.82 10.44
N GLY A 541 22.18 -3.69 10.91
CA GLY A 541 21.15 -3.34 11.90
C GLY A 541 19.69 -3.53 11.45
N SER A 542 19.41 -3.94 10.20
CA SER A 542 18.06 -4.25 9.75
C SER A 542 17.76 -5.76 9.87
N PRO A 543 16.77 -6.19 10.68
CA PRO A 543 16.30 -7.57 10.67
C PRO A 543 15.29 -7.78 9.53
N ALA A 544 15.55 -8.81 8.72
CA ALA A 544 14.75 -9.36 7.61
C ALA A 544 14.86 -8.65 6.24
N GLY A 545 15.51 -9.35 5.29
CA GLY A 545 15.53 -9.01 3.88
C GLY A 545 14.70 -10.00 3.07
N LEU A 546 13.76 -9.48 2.26
CA LEU A 546 13.17 -10.19 1.12
C LEU A 546 14.03 -9.94 -0.13
N VAL A 547 14.16 -10.95 -0.99
CA VAL A 547 15.06 -10.96 -2.16
C VAL A 547 14.28 -10.64 -3.44
N LEU A 548 14.92 -9.90 -4.37
CA LEU A 548 14.37 -9.29 -5.58
C LEU A 548 13.64 -10.22 -6.58
N ASN A 549 13.69 -11.55 -6.42
CA ASN A 549 13.03 -12.48 -7.34
C ASN A 549 11.50 -12.57 -7.13
N ASP A 550 10.97 -12.05 -6.03
CA ASP A 550 9.53 -12.07 -5.74
C ASP A 550 8.76 -10.89 -6.37
N LEU A 551 9.45 -9.86 -6.86
CA LEU A 551 8.84 -8.61 -7.36
C LEU A 551 8.56 -8.59 -8.87
N GLN A 552 9.10 -9.53 -9.66
CA GLN A 552 8.88 -9.53 -11.12
C GLN A 552 7.44 -9.91 -11.52
N ASN A 553 6.65 -10.45 -10.60
CA ASN A 553 5.24 -10.81 -10.81
C ASN A 553 4.23 -9.74 -10.35
N PHE A 554 4.68 -8.64 -9.74
CA PHE A 554 3.80 -7.61 -9.16
C PHE A 554 4.07 -6.22 -9.77
N ARG A 555 3.63 -6.01 -11.01
CA ARG A 555 3.44 -4.65 -11.56
C ARG A 555 2.08 -4.11 -11.10
N PRO A 556 1.94 -2.82 -10.72
CA PRO A 556 0.64 -2.19 -10.69
C PRO A 556 0.26 -1.85 -12.14
N LEU A 557 -0.62 -2.66 -12.72
CA LEU A 557 -1.34 -2.32 -13.94
C LEU A 557 -2.81 -2.33 -13.58
N ASP A 558 -3.38 -1.12 -13.56
CA ASP A 558 -4.82 -0.77 -13.54
C ASP A 558 -5.32 -0.11 -12.22
N ALA A 559 -5.62 1.20 -12.29
CA ALA A 559 -6.25 1.98 -11.23
C ALA A 559 -7.75 1.66 -11.03
N SER A 560 -8.35 0.84 -11.90
CA SER A 560 -9.73 0.36 -11.78
C SER A 560 -9.86 -0.95 -11.00
N LYS A 561 -8.82 -1.34 -10.25
CA LYS A 561 -8.85 -2.56 -9.44
C LYS A 561 -8.54 -2.30 -7.96
N ALA A 562 -9.38 -2.89 -7.10
CA ALA A 562 -9.43 -2.74 -5.66
C ALA A 562 -8.20 -3.34 -4.95
N LEU A 563 -7.53 -2.56 -4.08
CA LEU A 563 -6.31 -2.92 -3.36
C LEU A 563 -6.61 -3.57 -1.99
N PHE A 564 -6.62 -4.91 -1.92
CA PHE A 564 -6.61 -5.64 -0.64
C PHE A 564 -5.18 -6.00 -0.28
N VAL A 565 -4.74 -5.70 0.94
CA VAL A 565 -3.35 -5.96 1.37
C VAL A 565 -3.35 -6.83 2.61
N THR A 566 -2.52 -7.87 2.60
CA THR A 566 -2.34 -8.81 3.71
C THR A 566 -1.12 -8.43 4.56
N ARG A 567 -1.04 -8.97 5.79
CA ARG A 567 0.10 -8.77 6.71
C ARG A 567 1.45 -9.17 6.08
N ASN A 568 1.45 -10.08 5.11
CA ASN A 568 2.63 -10.56 4.39
C ASN A 568 3.03 -9.68 3.19
N GLY A 569 2.38 -8.53 2.97
CA GLY A 569 2.67 -7.62 1.86
C GLY A 569 2.11 -8.06 0.50
N ALA A 570 1.38 -9.18 0.44
CA ALA A 570 0.70 -9.59 -0.78
C ALA A 570 -0.52 -8.68 -1.02
N THR A 571 -0.58 -8.13 -2.24
CA THR A 571 -1.56 -7.14 -2.69
C THR A 571 -2.45 -7.75 -3.78
N PHE A 572 -3.77 -7.66 -3.60
CA PHE A 572 -4.76 -8.17 -4.54
C PHE A 572 -5.50 -7.02 -5.22
N TYR A 573 -5.88 -7.27 -6.47
CA TYR A 573 -6.59 -6.36 -7.35
C TYR A 573 -7.94 -6.99 -7.71
N GLY A 574 -9.04 -6.53 -7.10
CA GLY A 574 -10.41 -6.95 -7.47
C GLY A 574 -11.04 -5.99 -8.49
N PRO A 575 -11.98 -6.38 -9.37
CA PRO A 575 -12.65 -5.41 -10.24
C PRO A 575 -13.40 -4.36 -9.41
N VAL A 576 -13.30 -3.07 -9.76
CA VAL A 576 -14.25 -2.07 -9.26
C VAL A 576 -15.63 -2.47 -9.78
N VAL A 577 -16.46 -3.01 -8.89
CA VAL A 577 -17.89 -3.16 -9.15
C VAL A 577 -18.46 -1.75 -9.14
N SER A 578 -18.52 -1.12 -10.31
CA SER A 578 -19.33 0.08 -10.48
C SER A 578 -20.73 -0.24 -9.96
N ALA A 579 -21.26 0.63 -9.10
CA ALA A 579 -22.63 0.51 -8.63
C ALA A 579 -23.53 0.23 -9.86
N PRO A 580 -24.34 -0.83 -9.86
CA PRO A 580 -25.28 -1.01 -10.96
C PRO A 580 -26.14 0.24 -11.01
N GLU A 581 -26.23 0.87 -12.18
CA GLU A 581 -27.25 1.88 -12.45
C GLU A 581 -28.60 1.26 -12.08
N PHE A 582 -29.09 1.55 -10.88
CA PHE A 582 -30.43 1.24 -10.45
C PHE A 582 -31.37 2.18 -11.22
N ARG A 583 -31.52 1.96 -12.52
CA ARG A 583 -32.68 2.44 -13.25
C ARG A 583 -33.84 1.58 -12.81
N GLY A 584 -34.59 2.09 -11.86
CA GLY A 584 -35.89 1.54 -11.49
C GLY A 584 -36.80 1.54 -12.73
N GLU A 585 -36.91 0.40 -13.39
CA GLU A 585 -38.11 0.09 -14.17
C GLU A 585 -39.20 -0.32 -13.18
N VAL A 586 -40.02 0.67 -12.81
CA VAL A 586 -41.35 0.41 -12.28
C VAL A 586 -42.19 -0.14 -13.42
N GLN A 587 -42.31 -1.46 -13.52
CA GLN A 587 -43.38 -2.07 -14.33
C GLN A 587 -44.70 -2.05 -13.55
N LYS A 588 -45.72 -1.52 -14.22
CA LYS A 588 -47.14 -1.62 -13.85
C LYS A 588 -47.67 -3.03 -14.10
#